data_AF-A0A7N2LR51-F1
#
_entry.id   AF-A0A7N2LR51-F1
#
_cell.length_a   1.000
_cell.length_b   1.000
_cell.length_c   1.000
_cell.angle_alpha   90.00
_cell.angle_beta   90.00
_cell.angle_gamma   90.00
#
_symmetry.space_group_name_H-M   'P 1'
#
loop_
_entity.id
_entity.type
_entity.pdbx_description
1 polymer ?
#
loop_
_entity_poly.entity_id
_entity_poly.type
_entity_poly.pdbx_seq_one_letter_code
_entity_poly.pdbx_strand_id
1 'polypeptide(L)'
;MALEESRLYIIDYHDKILPFLNQVNCFDDRKAYATRTIFFLTPIGTLKPIVIELSLPPVDPNSPSKQVLTSPVDATTTWMWQLAKAHVCSNDCGVHQLVHHWLRTHACMEPFIISAHRQLSVMHPIYKLLHPHMRYTLKINALARQYLINAEGIIENDFTTGKHSMLISSAAYKDWWRFDLEGLPEDLIRRGLATRDPTQPHGLRLFIEDYPYANDGLLIWSAIEELVRTYVNYYYKDPSMVCSDSELQAWYYESINLGHEDLKNASWWPRLYSPEDLSSILTTLIWLASAQHAALNYGQYPYGGHIPIRPPLMRKLVPKEDDPEYAKFVADPEKYFLSALPSRFQSTRFMAVIDILSTHSIDEEYLGERKDLSTWSGDSEILEAFYRFSMEMKRIEKEIEKRNVDPNLRNRHGAGTTAYELLIPSSRHGVTCRGVPNSITI
;
A
#
# COMPACT_ATOMS: atom_id res chain seq x y z
N MET A 1 -2.24 13.71 -29.01
CA MET A 1 -3.56 13.09 -28.73
C MET A 1 -3.60 12.30 -27.41
N ALA A 2 -2.93 11.14 -27.19
CA ALA A 2 -3.11 10.40 -25.91
C ALA A 2 -2.45 11.03 -24.66
N LEU A 3 -1.26 11.62 -24.81
CA LEU A 3 -0.56 12.33 -23.72
C LEU A 3 -1.29 13.62 -23.33
N GLU A 4 -1.77 14.37 -24.33
CA GLU A 4 -2.53 15.62 -24.14
C GLU A 4 -3.87 15.37 -23.45
N GLU A 5 -4.48 14.20 -23.66
CA GLU A 5 -5.74 13.80 -23.05
C GLU A 5 -5.57 13.07 -21.70
N SER A 6 -4.36 12.99 -21.13
CA SER A 6 -4.10 12.30 -19.85
C SER A 6 -4.57 10.83 -19.81
N ARG A 7 -4.40 10.10 -20.92
CA ARG A 7 -4.85 8.69 -21.06
C ARG A 7 -3.72 7.65 -20.96
N LEU A 8 -2.49 8.06 -20.70
CA LEU A 8 -1.36 7.15 -20.53
C LEU A 8 -0.90 7.12 -19.08
N TYR A 9 -0.78 5.92 -18.54
CA TYR A 9 -0.39 5.66 -17.16
C TYR A 9 0.80 4.69 -17.14
N ILE A 10 1.57 4.72 -16.07
CA ILE A 10 2.80 3.96 -15.95
C ILE A 10 2.90 3.33 -14.57
N ILE A 11 3.32 2.06 -14.54
CA ILE A 11 3.93 1.45 -13.36
C ILE A 11 5.42 1.35 -13.65
N ASP A 12 6.24 2.08 -12.90
CA ASP A 12 7.67 2.16 -13.12
C ASP A 12 8.46 1.59 -11.93
N TYR A 13 8.95 0.37 -12.10
CA TYR A 13 9.87 -0.27 -11.16
C TYR A 13 11.31 -0.24 -11.65
N HIS A 14 11.58 0.35 -12.83
CA HIS A 14 12.87 0.24 -13.50
C HIS A 14 14.01 0.79 -12.65
N ASP A 15 14.01 2.09 -12.37
CA ASP A 15 15.11 2.78 -11.67
C ASP A 15 15.26 2.31 -10.22
N LYS A 16 14.20 1.69 -9.71
CA LYS A 16 14.06 1.28 -8.33
C LYS A 16 14.61 -0.12 -8.09
N ILE A 17 14.42 -1.03 -9.05
CA ILE A 17 14.85 -2.42 -8.96
C ILE A 17 16.19 -2.65 -9.67
N LEU A 18 16.47 -1.92 -10.76
CA LEU A 18 17.67 -2.09 -11.57
C LEU A 18 18.99 -2.07 -10.75
N PRO A 19 19.18 -1.18 -9.75
CA PRO A 19 20.40 -1.17 -8.94
C PRO A 19 20.69 -2.47 -8.18
N PHE A 20 19.66 -3.29 -7.92
CA PHE A 20 19.78 -4.52 -7.13
C PHE A 20 19.89 -5.78 -7.99
N LEU A 21 19.61 -5.69 -9.30
CA LEU A 21 19.47 -6.87 -10.15
C LEU A 21 20.74 -7.68 -10.35
N ASN A 22 21.92 -7.05 -10.36
CA ASN A 22 23.17 -7.80 -10.44
C ASN A 22 23.33 -8.76 -9.27
N GLN A 23 22.91 -8.35 -8.07
CA GLN A 23 23.01 -9.18 -6.87
C GLN A 23 21.87 -10.21 -6.82
N VAL A 24 20.65 -9.80 -7.18
CA VAL A 24 19.47 -10.68 -7.21
C VAL A 24 19.64 -11.81 -8.24
N ASN A 25 20.17 -11.53 -9.43
CA ASN A 25 20.28 -12.53 -10.47
C ASN A 25 21.44 -13.53 -10.25
N CYS A 26 22.34 -13.26 -9.30
CA CYS A 26 23.36 -14.22 -8.85
C CYS A 26 22.80 -15.39 -8.02
N PHE A 27 21.57 -15.29 -7.50
CA PHE A 27 20.93 -16.42 -6.83
C PHE A 27 20.54 -17.51 -7.84
N ASP A 28 20.80 -18.78 -7.53
CA ASP A 28 20.50 -19.90 -8.43
C ASP A 28 19.00 -20.15 -8.58
N ASP A 29 18.21 -19.84 -7.56
CA ASP A 29 16.80 -20.20 -7.46
C ASP A 29 15.84 -19.10 -7.93
N ARG A 30 16.34 -17.91 -8.33
CA ARG A 30 15.52 -16.78 -8.77
C ARG A 30 16.18 -15.94 -9.85
N LYS A 31 15.35 -15.25 -10.62
CA LYS A 31 15.71 -14.34 -11.71
C LYS A 31 14.70 -13.20 -11.80
N ALA A 32 15.16 -12.02 -12.14
CA ALA A 32 14.33 -10.82 -12.21
C ALA A 32 14.77 -9.86 -13.31
N TYR A 33 13.78 -9.10 -13.77
CA TYR A 33 13.96 -7.89 -14.55
C TYR A 33 13.54 -6.68 -13.73
N ALA A 34 14.02 -5.52 -14.14
CA ALA A 34 13.55 -4.23 -13.73
C ALA A 34 12.48 -3.84 -14.75
N THR A 35 11.24 -3.68 -14.29
CA THR A 35 10.09 -3.61 -15.20
C THR A 35 9.49 -2.22 -15.28
N ARG A 36 8.98 -1.89 -16.47
CA ARG A 36 8.13 -0.71 -16.69
C ARG A 36 6.94 -1.11 -17.53
N THR A 37 5.75 -0.73 -17.11
CA THR A 37 4.51 -1.09 -17.80
C THR A 37 3.73 0.17 -18.14
N ILE A 38 3.36 0.31 -19.42
CA ILE A 38 2.51 1.41 -19.89
C ILE A 38 1.09 0.91 -20.05
N PHE A 39 0.14 1.66 -19.50
CA PHE A 39 -1.28 1.43 -19.60
C PHE A 39 -1.95 2.56 -20.39
N PHE A 40 -2.95 2.19 -21.16
CA PHE A 40 -3.84 3.11 -21.85
C PHE A 40 -5.22 3.08 -21.19
N LEU A 41 -5.72 4.26 -20.82
CA LEU A 41 -7.09 4.45 -20.35
C LEU A 41 -8.04 4.46 -21.55
N THR A 42 -8.81 3.39 -21.68
CA THR A 42 -9.73 3.20 -22.80
C THR A 42 -10.90 4.19 -22.75
N PRO A 43 -11.60 4.42 -23.88
CA PRO A 43 -12.81 5.25 -23.89
C PRO A 43 -13.93 4.76 -22.98
N ILE A 44 -13.89 3.49 -22.54
CA ILE A 44 -14.86 2.90 -21.61
C ILE A 44 -14.40 2.96 -20.14
N GLY A 45 -13.31 3.69 -19.84
CA GLY A 45 -12.85 3.97 -18.48
C GLY A 45 -11.96 2.90 -17.84
N THR A 46 -11.56 1.84 -18.57
CA THR A 46 -10.69 0.77 -18.04
C THR A 46 -9.24 0.91 -18.51
N LEU A 47 -8.28 0.49 -17.67
CA LEU A 47 -6.86 0.46 -18.02
C LEU A 47 -6.49 -0.81 -18.79
N LYS A 48 -5.83 -0.64 -19.93
CA LYS A 48 -5.27 -1.74 -20.74
C LYS A 48 -3.74 -1.66 -20.77
N PRO A 49 -2.99 -2.70 -20.34
CA PRO A 49 -1.55 -2.72 -20.54
C PRO A 49 -1.25 -2.81 -22.04
N ILE A 50 -0.38 -1.94 -22.54
CA ILE A 50 -0.03 -1.85 -23.96
C ILE A 50 1.45 -2.14 -24.23
N VAL A 51 2.32 -1.90 -23.25
CA VAL A 51 3.77 -2.10 -23.35
C VAL A 51 4.31 -2.61 -22.02
N ILE A 52 5.22 -3.59 -22.06
CA ILE A 52 6.07 -4.00 -20.93
C ILE A 52 7.53 -3.92 -21.38
N GLU A 53 8.33 -3.14 -20.68
CA GLU A 53 9.79 -3.12 -20.79
C GLU A 53 10.38 -4.01 -19.69
N LEU A 54 11.25 -4.94 -20.09
CA LEU A 54 12.05 -5.80 -19.23
C LEU A 54 13.51 -5.38 -19.37
N SER A 55 14.10 -4.87 -18.29
CA SER A 55 15.49 -4.38 -18.28
C SER A 55 16.38 -5.21 -17.36
N LEU A 56 17.61 -5.43 -17.81
CA LEU A 56 18.71 -6.01 -17.05
C LEU A 56 19.84 -4.98 -16.97
N PRO A 57 20.72 -5.05 -15.95
CA PRO A 57 21.95 -4.28 -15.96
C PRO A 57 22.79 -4.64 -17.20
N PRO A 58 23.44 -3.66 -17.86
CA PRO A 58 24.29 -3.94 -19.00
C PRO A 58 25.48 -4.82 -18.57
N VAL A 59 25.66 -5.97 -19.23
CA VAL A 59 26.81 -6.86 -19.02
C VAL A 59 28.03 -6.33 -19.78
N ASP A 60 27.78 -5.77 -20.97
CA ASP A 60 28.75 -5.04 -21.80
C ASP A 60 28.00 -3.96 -22.62
N PRO A 61 28.71 -3.00 -23.26
CA PRO A 61 28.08 -1.92 -24.03
C PRO A 61 27.27 -2.35 -25.26
N ASN A 62 27.50 -3.56 -25.79
CA ASN A 62 26.92 -4.07 -27.03
C ASN A 62 25.79 -5.08 -26.79
N SER A 63 25.64 -5.58 -25.56
CA SER A 63 24.60 -6.53 -25.18
C SER A 63 23.25 -5.83 -24.99
N PRO A 64 22.16 -6.30 -25.61
CA PRO A 64 20.84 -5.71 -25.42
C PRO A 64 20.37 -5.93 -23.98
N SER A 65 20.42 -4.86 -23.19
CA SER A 65 20.02 -4.79 -21.78
C SER A 65 18.52 -4.60 -21.59
N LYS A 66 17.77 -4.42 -22.68
CA LYS A 66 16.35 -4.08 -22.67
C LYS A 66 15.58 -4.89 -23.69
N GLN A 67 14.40 -5.34 -23.29
CA GLN A 67 13.44 -6.00 -24.17
C GLN A 67 12.08 -5.32 -23.99
N VAL A 68 11.47 -4.89 -25.08
CA VAL A 68 10.13 -4.29 -25.09
C VAL A 68 9.15 -5.27 -25.70
N LEU A 69 8.11 -5.61 -24.94
CA LEU A 69 7.01 -6.44 -25.40
C LEU A 69 5.76 -5.57 -25.57
N THR A 70 5.01 -5.83 -26.63
CA THR A 70 3.74 -5.16 -26.95
C THR A 70 2.60 -6.18 -26.98
N SER A 71 1.40 -5.73 -27.34
CA SER A 71 0.25 -6.63 -27.54
C SER A 71 0.63 -7.82 -28.45
N PRO A 72 0.32 -9.06 -28.04
CA PRO A 72 0.72 -10.25 -28.78
C PRO A 72 -0.04 -10.37 -30.11
N VAL A 73 0.60 -10.98 -31.10
CA VAL A 73 0.06 -11.16 -32.46
C VAL A 73 -0.06 -12.62 -32.88
N ASP A 74 0.54 -13.53 -32.11
CA ASP A 74 0.50 -14.98 -32.33
C ASP A 74 0.59 -15.74 -30.99
N ALA A 75 0.59 -17.08 -31.05
CA ALA A 75 0.65 -17.93 -29.86
C ALA A 75 1.96 -17.76 -29.07
N THR A 76 3.10 -17.65 -29.76
CA THR A 76 4.43 -17.52 -29.14
C THR A 76 4.54 -16.22 -28.37
N THR A 77 4.20 -15.10 -29.01
CA THR A 77 4.19 -13.76 -28.42
C THR A 77 3.15 -13.64 -27.30
N THR A 78 2.05 -14.40 -27.36
CA THR A 78 1.08 -14.48 -26.24
C THR A 78 1.73 -15.04 -24.99
N TRP A 79 2.50 -16.12 -25.09
CA TRP A 79 3.19 -16.70 -23.93
C TRP A 79 4.36 -15.84 -23.44
N MET A 80 5.10 -15.19 -24.35
CA MET A 80 6.10 -14.18 -23.96
C MET A 80 5.46 -13.03 -23.17
N TRP A 81 4.28 -12.56 -23.61
CA TRP A 81 3.51 -11.54 -22.89
C TRP A 81 3.06 -12.01 -21.50
N GLN A 82 2.66 -13.28 -21.33
CA GLN A 82 2.35 -13.84 -20.01
C GLN A 82 3.57 -13.87 -19.08
N LEU A 83 4.73 -14.29 -19.57
CA LEU A 83 5.99 -14.27 -18.81
C LEU A 83 6.38 -12.84 -18.41
N ALA A 84 6.27 -11.89 -19.33
CA ALA A 84 6.55 -10.48 -19.06
C ALA A 84 5.63 -9.91 -17.96
N LYS A 85 4.33 -10.19 -18.03
CA LYS A 85 3.38 -9.82 -16.95
C LYS A 85 3.74 -10.49 -15.63
N ALA A 86 4.15 -11.76 -15.61
CA ALA A 86 4.56 -12.43 -14.38
C ALA A 86 5.78 -11.76 -13.75
N HIS A 87 6.75 -11.29 -14.53
CA HIS A 87 7.87 -10.48 -14.02
C HIS A 87 7.42 -9.13 -13.46
N VAL A 88 6.49 -8.44 -14.13
CA VAL A 88 5.88 -7.20 -13.61
C VAL A 88 5.19 -7.46 -12.28
N CYS A 89 4.34 -8.49 -12.19
CA CYS A 89 3.66 -8.88 -10.96
C CYS A 89 4.65 -9.30 -9.86
N SER A 90 5.80 -9.88 -10.21
CA SER A 90 6.85 -10.23 -9.26
C SER A 90 7.58 -9.00 -8.69
N ASN A 91 7.85 -7.99 -9.52
CA ASN A 91 8.32 -6.69 -9.05
C ASN A 91 7.27 -6.02 -8.15
N ASP A 92 6.02 -6.00 -8.60
CA ASP A 92 4.89 -5.42 -7.87
C ASP A 92 4.70 -6.08 -6.51
N CYS A 93 4.74 -7.41 -6.44
CA CYS A 93 4.63 -8.15 -5.20
C CYS A 93 5.74 -7.79 -4.20
N GLY A 94 6.98 -7.67 -4.66
CA GLY A 94 8.11 -7.26 -3.83
C GLY A 94 8.00 -5.81 -3.35
N VAL A 95 7.65 -4.88 -4.23
CA VAL A 95 7.51 -3.45 -3.89
C VAL A 95 6.30 -3.22 -2.98
N HIS A 96 5.16 -3.88 -3.25
CA HIS A 96 4.02 -3.90 -2.35
C HIS A 96 4.47 -4.30 -0.94
N GLN A 97 5.12 -5.45 -0.78
CA GLN A 97 5.40 -5.99 0.55
C GLN A 97 6.43 -5.17 1.30
N LEU A 98 7.51 -4.76 0.64
CA LEU A 98 8.66 -4.13 1.29
C LEU A 98 8.49 -2.63 1.49
N VAL A 99 7.80 -1.98 0.55
CA VAL A 99 7.68 -0.52 0.49
C VAL A 99 6.29 -0.09 0.89
N HIS A 100 5.26 -0.48 0.15
CA HIS A 100 3.91 0.03 0.43
C HIS A 100 3.33 -0.50 1.73
N HIS A 101 3.52 -1.78 2.01
CA HIS A 101 3.01 -2.45 3.20
C HIS A 101 3.98 -2.27 4.37
N TRP A 102 5.10 -2.99 4.41
CA TRP A 102 6.03 -2.94 5.54
C TRP A 102 6.53 -1.53 5.87
N LEU A 103 7.15 -0.84 4.91
CA LEU A 103 7.77 0.46 5.23
C LEU A 103 6.73 1.53 5.55
N ARG A 104 5.81 1.79 4.62
CA ARG A 104 4.92 2.96 4.69
C ARG A 104 3.82 2.84 5.74
N THR A 105 3.45 1.62 6.17
CA THR A 105 2.55 1.43 7.30
C THR A 105 3.32 0.95 8.53
N HIS A 106 3.75 -0.31 8.59
CA HIS A 106 4.32 -0.90 9.82
C HIS A 106 5.49 -0.10 10.38
N ALA A 107 6.54 0.08 9.59
CA ALA A 107 7.80 0.64 10.07
C ALA A 107 7.70 2.15 10.34
N CYS A 108 7.07 2.92 9.45
CA CYS A 108 6.95 4.36 9.61
C CYS A 108 5.93 4.78 10.69
N MET A 109 4.99 3.92 11.08
CA MET A 109 4.05 4.23 12.17
C MET A 109 4.64 3.96 13.56
N GLU A 110 5.51 2.97 13.70
CA GLU A 110 6.09 2.54 14.98
C GLU A 110 6.76 3.70 15.78
N PRO A 111 7.54 4.62 15.17
CA PRO A 111 8.12 5.76 15.89
C PRO A 111 7.11 6.72 16.51
N PHE A 112 5.99 6.99 15.82
CA PHE A 112 4.93 7.85 16.35
C PHE A 112 4.22 7.21 17.55
N ILE A 113 4.05 5.88 17.51
CA ILE A 113 3.44 5.10 18.59
C ILE A 113 4.34 5.09 19.83
N ILE A 114 5.64 4.81 19.65
CA ILE A 114 6.61 4.82 20.74
C ILE A 114 6.65 6.19 21.41
N SER A 115 6.74 7.25 20.63
CA SER A 115 6.80 8.63 21.14
C SER A 115 5.49 9.01 21.85
N ALA A 116 4.33 8.57 21.34
CA ALA A 116 3.05 8.87 21.98
C ALA A 116 2.95 8.26 23.38
N HIS A 117 3.41 7.01 23.56
CA HIS A 117 3.48 6.38 24.89
C HIS A 117 4.51 7.01 25.83
N ARG A 118 5.55 7.67 25.29
CA ARG A 118 6.63 8.28 26.08
C ARG A 118 6.32 9.71 26.51
N GLN A 119 5.64 10.46 25.65
CA GLN A 119 5.50 11.91 25.79
C GLN A 119 4.08 12.37 26.11
N LEU A 120 3.06 11.59 25.75
CA LEU A 120 1.67 11.94 26.02
C LEU A 120 1.14 11.13 27.20
N SER A 121 0.57 11.82 28.19
CA SER A 121 -0.17 11.19 29.28
C SER A 121 -1.36 10.40 28.72
N VAL A 122 -1.76 9.32 29.42
CA VAL A 122 -3.01 8.60 29.12
C VAL A 122 -4.26 9.49 29.21
N MET A 123 -4.14 10.63 29.90
CA MET A 123 -5.19 11.66 30.00
C MET A 123 -5.15 12.68 28.87
N HIS A 124 -4.05 12.76 28.10
CA HIS A 124 -3.87 13.72 27.04
C HIS A 124 -4.90 13.48 25.91
N PRO A 125 -5.59 14.52 25.40
CA PRO A 125 -6.64 14.34 24.39
C PRO A 125 -6.11 13.66 23.12
N ILE A 126 -4.93 14.04 22.65
CA ILE A 126 -4.33 13.41 21.46
C ILE A 126 -3.95 11.94 21.69
N TYR A 127 -3.51 11.56 22.90
CA TYR A 127 -3.29 10.15 23.21
C TYR A 127 -4.60 9.37 23.17
N LYS A 128 -5.67 9.90 23.78
CA LYS A 128 -7.00 9.25 23.77
C LYS A 128 -7.57 9.05 22.37
N LEU A 129 -7.29 9.98 21.45
CA LEU A 129 -7.68 9.89 20.04
C LEU A 129 -6.85 8.83 19.31
N LEU A 130 -5.53 8.84 19.45
CA LEU A 130 -4.65 7.94 18.72
C LEU A 130 -4.61 6.51 19.28
N HIS A 131 -4.87 6.30 20.57
CA HIS A 131 -4.69 5.02 21.25
C HIS A 131 -5.35 3.80 20.54
N PRO A 132 -6.61 3.87 20.06
CA PRO A 132 -7.20 2.77 19.29
C PRO A 132 -6.41 2.42 18.02
N HIS A 133 -5.73 3.42 17.43
CA HIS A 133 -4.93 3.29 16.21
C HIS A 133 -3.50 2.78 16.44
N MET A 134 -3.12 2.51 17.70
CA MET A 134 -1.82 1.94 18.08
C MET A 134 -1.88 0.45 18.44
N ARG A 135 -3.10 -0.13 18.45
CA ARG A 135 -3.33 -1.48 18.97
C ARG A 135 -2.50 -2.50 18.20
N TYR A 136 -1.73 -3.29 18.95
CA TYR A 136 -0.89 -4.40 18.47
C TYR A 136 0.24 -4.08 17.47
N THR A 137 0.34 -2.86 16.93
CA THR A 137 1.39 -2.50 15.94
C THR A 137 2.81 -2.82 16.42
N LEU A 138 3.16 -2.44 17.66
CA LEU A 138 4.49 -2.77 18.23
C LEU A 138 4.72 -4.28 18.34
N LYS A 139 3.68 -5.03 18.70
CA LYS A 139 3.75 -6.49 18.86
C LYS A 139 3.96 -7.18 17.52
N ILE A 140 3.15 -6.83 16.51
CA ILE A 140 3.28 -7.46 15.19
C ILE A 140 4.60 -7.07 14.53
N ASN A 141 5.07 -5.83 14.67
CA ASN A 141 6.37 -5.43 14.15
C ASN A 141 7.53 -6.18 14.83
N ALA A 142 7.45 -6.42 16.14
CA ALA A 142 8.44 -7.24 16.84
C ALA A 142 8.48 -8.68 16.32
N LEU A 143 7.31 -9.30 16.08
CA LEU A 143 7.22 -10.64 15.49
C LEU A 143 7.72 -10.65 14.04
N ALA A 144 7.43 -9.62 13.26
CA ALA A 144 7.94 -9.47 11.91
C ALA A 144 9.47 -9.40 11.91
N ARG A 145 10.07 -8.61 12.79
CA ARG A 145 11.54 -8.56 12.97
C ARG A 145 12.14 -9.90 13.38
N GLN A 146 11.38 -10.76 14.08
CA GLN A 146 11.88 -12.05 14.55
C GLN A 146 11.74 -13.18 13.53
N TYR A 147 10.67 -13.19 12.72
CA TYR A 147 10.31 -14.33 11.88
C TYR A 147 10.07 -14.01 10.40
N LEU A 148 9.75 -12.76 10.07
CA LEU A 148 9.33 -12.36 8.73
C LEU A 148 10.49 -11.74 7.94
N ILE A 149 11.07 -10.66 8.47
CA ILE A 149 12.08 -9.83 7.80
C ILE A 149 13.51 -10.02 8.34
N ASN A 150 13.72 -10.97 9.27
CA ASN A 150 15.05 -11.35 9.71
C ASN A 150 15.86 -12.02 8.59
N ALA A 151 17.17 -12.08 8.78
CA ALA A 151 18.06 -12.89 7.95
C ALA A 151 17.55 -14.33 7.88
N GLU A 152 17.46 -14.88 6.67
CA GLU A 152 16.89 -16.21 6.40
C GLU A 152 15.43 -16.37 6.83
N GLY A 153 14.73 -15.26 7.08
CA GLY A 153 13.30 -15.23 7.37
C GLY A 153 12.45 -15.58 6.16
N ILE A 154 11.14 -15.37 6.30
CA ILE A 154 10.18 -15.64 5.22
C ILE A 154 10.47 -14.77 4.00
N ILE A 155 10.64 -13.46 4.19
CA ILE A 155 10.79 -12.49 3.10
C ILE A 155 12.04 -12.79 2.27
N GLU A 156 13.21 -12.97 2.91
CA GLU A 156 14.45 -13.21 2.16
C GLU A 156 14.40 -14.52 1.36
N ASN A 157 13.74 -15.54 1.87
CA ASN A 157 13.71 -16.84 1.23
C ASN A 157 12.65 -16.93 0.10
N ASP A 158 11.50 -16.26 0.23
CA ASP A 158 10.36 -16.42 -0.71
C ASP A 158 10.17 -15.28 -1.72
N PHE A 159 10.82 -14.12 -1.51
CA PHE A 159 10.66 -12.98 -2.41
C PHE A 159 11.85 -12.79 -3.33
N THR A 160 11.58 -12.20 -4.49
CA THR A 160 12.56 -11.92 -5.54
C THR A 160 13.87 -11.32 -5.01
N THR A 161 13.78 -10.43 -4.03
CA THR A 161 14.89 -9.58 -3.60
C THR A 161 15.87 -10.25 -2.64
N GLY A 162 15.53 -11.44 -2.10
CA GLY A 162 16.47 -12.20 -1.29
C GLY A 162 16.92 -11.48 -0.03
N LYS A 163 18.16 -11.72 0.39
CA LYS A 163 18.83 -10.99 1.49
C LYS A 163 18.97 -9.47 1.28
N HIS A 164 18.58 -8.94 0.12
CA HIS A 164 18.60 -7.52 -0.19
C HIS A 164 17.25 -6.83 0.06
N SER A 165 16.23 -7.56 0.52
CA SER A 165 14.89 -7.02 0.76
C SER A 165 14.87 -5.78 1.67
N MET A 166 15.53 -5.84 2.84
CA MET A 166 15.54 -4.71 3.76
C MET A 166 16.41 -3.53 3.27
N LEU A 167 17.43 -3.80 2.44
CA LEU A 167 18.19 -2.73 1.79
C LEU A 167 17.32 -1.93 0.81
N ILE A 168 16.43 -2.60 0.07
CA ILE A 168 15.47 -1.95 -0.84
C ILE A 168 14.47 -1.10 -0.05
N SER A 169 13.94 -1.63 1.07
CA SER A 169 13.05 -0.88 1.95
C SER A 169 13.74 0.37 2.51
N SER A 170 15.00 0.26 2.96
CA SER A 170 15.81 1.40 3.40
C SER A 170 16.08 2.43 2.29
N ALA A 171 16.40 1.98 1.07
CA ALA A 171 16.56 2.88 -0.08
C ALA A 171 15.25 3.60 -0.44
N ALA A 172 14.11 2.91 -0.37
CA ALA A 172 12.80 3.51 -0.60
C ALA A 172 12.42 4.52 0.49
N TYR A 173 12.80 4.29 1.75
CA TYR A 173 12.58 5.26 2.84
C TYR A 173 13.24 6.60 2.56
N LYS A 174 14.45 6.58 2.01
CA LYS A 174 15.19 7.80 1.66
C LYS A 174 14.50 8.62 0.57
N ASP A 175 14.02 7.96 -0.49
CA ASP A 175 13.69 8.64 -1.75
C ASP A 175 12.18 8.65 -2.06
N TRP A 176 11.37 7.77 -1.48
CA TRP A 176 9.97 7.55 -1.87
C TRP A 176 8.98 7.87 -0.73
N TRP A 177 9.47 7.98 0.50
CA TRP A 177 8.63 8.27 1.65
C TRP A 177 8.77 9.74 2.06
N ARG A 178 7.63 10.40 2.19
CA ARG A 178 7.52 11.75 2.75
C ARG A 178 6.19 11.88 3.47
N PHE A 179 6.23 12.19 4.76
CA PHE A 179 5.04 12.23 5.60
C PHE A 179 3.93 13.15 5.06
N ASP A 180 4.29 14.33 4.53
CA ASP A 180 3.34 15.30 3.97
C ASP A 180 2.58 14.80 2.73
N LEU A 181 3.06 13.71 2.13
CA LEU A 181 2.47 13.11 0.94
C LEU A 181 1.82 11.74 1.21
N GLU A 182 1.81 11.28 2.47
CA GLU A 182 1.23 9.98 2.83
C GLU A 182 -0.29 10.01 3.02
N GLY A 183 -0.88 11.20 3.10
CA GLY A 183 -2.32 11.37 3.01
C GLY A 183 -2.86 11.05 1.61
N LEU A 184 -4.04 10.43 1.52
CA LEU A 184 -4.60 9.98 0.25
C LEU A 184 -4.71 11.08 -0.82
N PRO A 185 -5.19 12.32 -0.51
CA PRO A 185 -5.24 13.39 -1.50
C PRO A 185 -3.89 13.70 -2.15
N GLU A 186 -2.85 13.87 -1.33
CA GLU A 186 -1.51 14.22 -1.80
C GLU A 186 -0.84 13.04 -2.52
N ASP A 187 -1.12 11.81 -2.10
CA ASP A 187 -0.68 10.62 -2.81
C ASP A 187 -1.30 10.50 -4.22
N LEU A 188 -2.58 10.82 -4.37
CA LEU A 188 -3.24 10.81 -5.68
C LEU A 188 -2.69 11.90 -6.61
N ILE A 189 -2.45 13.09 -6.06
CA ILE A 189 -1.89 14.22 -6.83
C ILE A 189 -0.44 13.93 -7.23
N ARG A 190 0.43 13.49 -6.31
CA ARG A 190 1.85 13.24 -6.62
C ARG A 190 2.04 12.16 -7.68
N ARG A 191 1.13 11.18 -7.74
CA ARG A 191 1.14 10.10 -8.76
C ARG A 191 0.52 10.53 -10.08
N GLY A 192 0.02 11.77 -10.19
CA GLY A 192 -0.64 12.27 -11.40
C GLY A 192 -1.98 11.60 -11.66
N LEU A 193 -2.70 11.18 -10.62
CA LEU A 193 -4.01 10.51 -10.72
C LEU A 193 -5.19 11.43 -10.36
N ALA A 194 -4.90 12.59 -9.77
CA ALA A 194 -5.89 13.60 -9.45
C ALA A 194 -5.32 15.03 -9.54
N THR A 195 -6.21 16.00 -9.62
CA THR A 195 -5.90 17.42 -9.40
C THR A 195 -6.83 18.00 -8.36
N ARG A 196 -6.39 19.05 -7.65
CA ARG A 196 -7.26 19.86 -6.79
C ARG A 196 -8.37 20.48 -7.64
N ASP A 197 -9.61 20.34 -7.19
CA ASP A 197 -10.81 20.94 -7.76
C ASP A 197 -11.86 21.13 -6.67
N PRO A 198 -12.01 22.35 -6.11
CA PRO A 198 -12.97 22.63 -5.03
C PRO A 198 -14.44 22.39 -5.41
N THR A 199 -14.75 22.25 -6.71
CA THR A 199 -16.12 21.99 -7.18
C THR A 199 -16.47 20.50 -7.15
N GLN A 200 -15.48 19.62 -7.01
CA GLN A 200 -15.66 18.18 -6.94
C GLN A 200 -15.78 17.69 -5.49
N PRO A 201 -16.43 16.53 -5.26
CA PRO A 201 -16.38 15.86 -3.97
C PRO A 201 -14.95 15.72 -3.47
N HIS A 202 -14.75 15.92 -2.16
CA HIS A 202 -13.43 15.83 -1.51
C HIS A 202 -12.38 16.84 -2.04
N GLY A 203 -12.78 17.84 -2.83
CA GLY A 203 -11.88 18.85 -3.39
C GLY A 203 -10.91 18.31 -4.45
N LEU A 204 -11.21 17.15 -5.06
CA LEU A 204 -10.34 16.47 -6.02
C LEU A 204 -11.12 16.01 -7.26
N ARG A 205 -10.50 16.19 -8.43
CA ARG A 205 -10.93 15.56 -9.67
C ARG A 205 -9.97 14.42 -10.02
N LEU A 206 -10.48 13.19 -10.07
CA LEU A 206 -9.71 12.03 -10.53
C LEU A 206 -9.59 12.02 -12.05
N PHE A 207 -8.46 11.55 -12.57
CA PHE A 207 -8.26 11.33 -14.02
C PHE A 207 -8.75 9.95 -14.48
N ILE A 208 -8.87 9.01 -13.54
CA ILE A 208 -9.56 7.72 -13.73
C ILE A 208 -10.84 7.81 -12.90
N GLU A 209 -11.98 8.04 -13.55
CA GLU A 209 -13.26 8.28 -12.87
C GLU A 209 -13.66 7.12 -11.97
N ASP A 210 -13.60 5.88 -12.47
CA ASP A 210 -13.87 4.68 -11.70
C ASP A 210 -12.55 4.06 -11.19
N TYR A 211 -11.85 4.74 -10.29
CA TYR A 211 -10.70 4.18 -9.58
C TYR A 211 -11.12 3.71 -8.17
N PRO A 212 -11.33 2.40 -7.93
CA PRO A 212 -12.03 1.92 -6.73
C PRO A 212 -11.33 2.30 -5.42
N TYR A 213 -10.02 2.10 -5.32
CA TYR A 213 -9.22 2.48 -4.15
C TYR A 213 -9.31 3.98 -3.84
N ALA A 214 -9.20 4.84 -4.85
CA ALA A 214 -9.27 6.29 -4.64
C ALA A 214 -10.69 6.75 -4.26
N ASN A 215 -11.70 6.29 -4.99
CA ASN A 215 -13.09 6.68 -4.78
C ASN A 215 -13.61 6.26 -3.41
N ASP A 216 -13.24 5.08 -2.93
CA ASP A 216 -13.68 4.58 -1.63
C ASP A 216 -12.80 5.14 -0.52
N GLY A 217 -11.49 5.25 -0.77
CA GLY A 217 -10.54 5.82 0.18
C GLY A 217 -10.84 7.28 0.51
N LEU A 218 -11.26 8.08 -0.47
CA LEU A 218 -11.59 9.50 -0.25
C LEU A 218 -12.82 9.69 0.64
N LEU A 219 -13.78 8.75 0.61
CA LEU A 219 -14.90 8.76 1.55
C LEU A 219 -14.41 8.60 2.99
N ILE A 220 -13.56 7.59 3.23
CA ILE A 220 -13.01 7.30 4.56
C ILE A 220 -12.07 8.42 5.01
N TRP A 221 -11.20 8.90 4.13
CA TRP A 221 -10.28 10.01 4.40
C TRP A 221 -11.05 11.24 4.90
N SER A 222 -12.07 11.69 4.18
CA SER A 222 -12.86 12.87 4.57
C SER A 222 -13.60 12.66 5.89
N ALA A 223 -14.11 11.46 6.16
CA ALA A 223 -14.74 11.17 7.44
C ALA A 223 -13.73 11.21 8.61
N ILE A 224 -12.51 10.68 8.42
CA ILE A 224 -11.43 10.77 9.41
C ILE A 224 -11.05 12.24 9.62
N GLU A 225 -10.88 13.00 8.53
CA GLU A 225 -10.53 14.42 8.58
C GLU A 225 -11.59 15.24 9.35
N GLU A 226 -12.87 15.01 9.11
CA GLU A 226 -13.96 15.68 9.82
C GLU A 226 -13.96 15.36 11.33
N LEU A 227 -13.80 14.07 11.68
CA LEU A 227 -13.70 13.66 13.08
C LEU A 227 -12.51 14.33 13.77
N VAL A 228 -11.33 14.25 13.15
CA VAL A 228 -10.08 14.81 13.67
C VAL A 228 -10.17 16.32 13.83
N ARG A 229 -10.65 17.03 12.81
CA ARG A 229 -10.87 18.49 12.88
C ARG A 229 -11.82 18.86 14.00
N THR A 230 -12.94 18.15 14.15
CA THR A 230 -13.88 18.37 15.25
C THR A 230 -13.19 18.17 16.60
N TYR A 231 -12.46 17.06 16.75
CA TYR A 231 -11.75 16.71 17.98
C TYR A 231 -10.66 17.73 18.34
N VAL A 232 -9.81 18.08 17.39
CA VAL A 232 -8.70 19.03 17.58
C VAL A 232 -9.24 20.41 17.89
N ASN A 233 -10.22 20.91 17.14
CA ASN A 233 -10.81 22.22 17.39
C ASN A 233 -11.59 22.28 18.71
N TYR A 234 -11.97 21.15 19.30
CA TYR A 234 -12.54 21.13 20.65
C TYR A 234 -11.48 21.48 21.71
N TYR A 235 -10.32 20.82 21.68
CA TYR A 235 -9.27 20.99 22.69
C TYR A 235 -8.26 22.12 22.39
N TYR A 236 -8.04 22.46 21.13
CA TYR A 236 -7.07 23.46 20.67
C TYR A 236 -7.75 24.51 19.79
N LYS A 237 -8.15 25.64 20.39
CA LYS A 237 -8.92 26.69 19.71
C LYS A 237 -8.08 27.60 18.80
N ASP A 238 -6.79 27.72 19.10
CA ASP A 238 -5.88 28.60 18.39
C ASP A 238 -4.43 28.09 18.46
N PRO A 239 -3.51 28.65 17.64
CA PRO A 239 -2.10 28.22 17.59
C PRO A 239 -1.36 28.29 18.93
N SER A 240 -1.72 29.21 19.83
CA SER A 240 -1.03 29.34 21.12
C SER A 240 -1.22 28.11 21.99
N MET A 241 -2.42 27.50 21.97
CA MET A 241 -2.70 26.27 22.72
C MET A 241 -1.83 25.12 22.22
N VAL A 242 -1.69 24.96 20.90
CA VAL A 242 -0.83 23.93 20.29
C VAL A 242 0.64 24.15 20.62
N CYS A 243 1.13 25.39 20.50
CA CYS A 243 2.53 25.73 20.76
C CYS A 243 2.90 25.64 22.25
N SER A 244 1.95 25.88 23.16
CA SER A 244 2.17 25.86 24.61
C SER A 244 2.07 24.48 25.24
N ASP A 245 1.51 23.50 24.52
CA ASP A 245 1.36 22.13 25.00
C ASP A 245 2.69 21.38 24.95
N SER A 246 3.33 21.26 26.11
CA SER A 246 4.67 20.64 26.22
C SER A 246 4.66 19.15 25.90
N GLU A 247 3.60 18.41 26.23
CA GLU A 247 3.51 16.98 25.93
C GLU A 247 3.38 16.78 24.42
N LEU A 248 2.50 17.54 23.78
CA LEU A 248 2.28 17.50 22.34
C LEU A 248 3.53 17.88 21.54
N GLN A 249 4.21 18.97 21.94
CA GLN A 249 5.44 19.41 21.27
C GLN A 249 6.58 18.39 21.47
N ALA A 250 6.70 17.80 22.67
CA ALA A 250 7.70 16.76 22.93
C ALA A 250 7.43 15.48 22.13
N TRP A 251 6.17 15.05 22.03
CA TRP A 251 5.75 13.90 21.21
C TRP A 251 6.17 14.05 19.76
N TYR A 252 5.84 15.19 19.15
CA TYR A 252 6.14 15.42 17.74
C TYR A 252 7.64 15.60 17.50
N TYR A 253 8.31 16.33 18.39
CA TYR A 253 9.75 16.49 18.36
C TYR A 253 10.46 15.13 18.43
N GLU A 254 10.10 14.26 19.37
CA GLU A 254 10.71 12.93 19.52
C GLU A 254 10.42 12.05 18.30
N SER A 255 9.18 12.07 17.80
CA SER A 255 8.77 11.29 16.62
C SER A 255 9.64 11.59 15.39
N ILE A 256 9.99 12.86 15.18
CA ILE A 256 10.82 13.28 14.04
C ILE A 256 12.31 13.12 14.34
N ASN A 257 12.78 13.66 15.47
CA ASN A 257 14.22 13.84 15.69
C ASN A 257 14.92 12.59 16.21
N LEU A 258 14.20 11.68 16.88
CA LEU A 258 14.70 10.39 17.33
C LEU A 258 14.05 9.23 16.57
N GLY A 259 12.75 9.33 16.31
CA GLY A 259 11.98 8.29 15.63
C GLY A 259 12.29 8.17 14.13
N HIS A 260 12.25 9.29 13.42
CA HIS A 260 12.59 9.41 12.00
C HIS A 260 13.90 10.17 11.79
N GLU A 261 14.91 9.90 12.63
CA GLU A 261 16.15 10.67 12.73
C GLU A 261 16.82 10.92 11.36
N ASP A 262 16.89 9.92 10.49
CA ASP A 262 17.54 10.02 9.18
C ASP A 262 16.90 11.08 8.26
N LEU A 263 15.63 11.43 8.50
CA LEU A 263 14.87 12.41 7.75
C LEU A 263 14.52 13.66 8.57
N LYS A 264 15.08 13.84 9.78
CA LYS A 264 14.72 14.96 10.69
C LYS A 264 14.90 16.36 10.09
N ASN A 265 15.84 16.49 9.14
CA ASN A 265 16.14 17.76 8.48
C ASN A 265 15.32 17.99 7.19
N ALA A 266 14.40 17.09 6.86
CA ALA A 266 13.60 17.25 5.67
C ALA A 266 12.66 18.46 5.78
N SER A 267 12.64 19.31 4.76
CA SER A 267 11.88 20.58 4.79
C SER A 267 10.36 20.40 4.72
N TRP A 268 9.91 19.18 4.44
CA TRP A 268 8.51 18.85 4.20
C TRP A 268 7.77 18.38 5.45
N TRP A 269 8.45 18.22 6.58
CA TRP A 269 7.75 17.95 7.84
C TRP A 269 6.78 19.08 8.17
N PRO A 270 5.51 18.77 8.50
CA PRO A 270 4.59 19.75 9.07
C PRO A 270 5.19 20.39 10.33
N ARG A 271 4.83 21.64 10.64
CA ARG A 271 5.49 22.38 11.73
C ARG A 271 4.85 22.18 13.11
N LEU A 272 3.64 21.61 13.16
CA LEU A 272 2.81 21.51 14.36
C LEU A 272 2.67 22.85 15.10
N TYR A 273 2.32 23.90 14.35
CA TYR A 273 2.14 25.24 14.91
C TYR A 273 0.67 25.55 15.22
N SER A 274 -0.24 24.98 14.44
CA SER A 274 -1.67 25.32 14.47
C SER A 274 -2.58 24.10 14.65
N PRO A 275 -3.86 24.31 15.03
CA PRO A 275 -4.87 23.25 15.04
C PRO A 275 -5.04 22.56 13.68
N GLU A 276 -4.82 23.30 12.59
CA GLU A 276 -4.85 22.78 11.22
C GLU A 276 -3.67 21.83 10.96
N ASP A 277 -2.44 22.20 11.35
CA ASP A 277 -1.27 21.32 11.24
C ASP A 277 -1.50 20.03 12.04
N LEU A 278 -1.96 20.16 13.27
CA LEU A 278 -2.24 19.02 14.15
C LEU A 278 -3.31 18.10 13.54
N SER A 279 -4.37 18.68 12.98
CA SER A 279 -5.43 17.92 12.31
C SER A 279 -4.87 17.16 11.10
N SER A 280 -4.09 17.81 10.24
CA SER A 280 -3.47 17.16 9.07
C SER A 280 -2.54 16.01 9.46
N ILE A 281 -1.70 16.18 10.49
CA ILE A 281 -0.82 15.14 11.02
C ILE A 281 -1.64 13.95 11.52
N LEU A 282 -2.65 14.20 12.35
CA LEU A 282 -3.46 13.14 12.96
C LEU A 282 -4.32 12.40 11.95
N THR A 283 -4.92 13.11 10.98
CA THR A 283 -5.66 12.48 9.88
C THR A 283 -4.75 11.55 9.08
N THR A 284 -3.52 11.98 8.78
CA THR A 284 -2.54 11.13 8.07
C THR A 284 -2.17 9.89 8.87
N LEU A 285 -1.87 10.03 10.17
CA LEU A 285 -1.53 8.90 11.03
C LEU A 285 -2.69 7.90 11.16
N ILE A 286 -3.92 8.37 11.35
CA ILE A 286 -5.10 7.51 11.45
C ILE A 286 -5.38 6.83 10.11
N TRP A 287 -5.26 7.54 8.99
CA TRP A 287 -5.37 6.95 7.65
C TRP A 287 -4.35 5.83 7.41
N LEU A 288 -3.08 6.07 7.76
CA LEU A 288 -2.00 5.10 7.60
C LEU A 288 -2.22 3.86 8.47
N ALA A 289 -2.64 4.04 9.72
CA ALA A 289 -2.89 2.96 10.65
C ALA A 289 -4.11 2.10 10.28
N SER A 290 -5.12 2.70 9.64
CA SER A 290 -6.41 2.05 9.35
C SER A 290 -6.57 1.72 7.87
N ALA A 291 -7.21 2.60 7.11
CA ALA A 291 -7.66 2.35 5.74
C ALA A 291 -6.52 2.08 4.75
N GLN A 292 -5.39 2.77 4.87
CA GLN A 292 -4.23 2.51 4.01
C GLN A 292 -3.67 1.11 4.23
N HIS A 293 -3.46 0.75 5.50
CA HIS A 293 -3.00 -0.59 5.87
C HIS A 293 -4.00 -1.65 5.42
N ALA A 294 -5.30 -1.47 5.69
CA ALA A 294 -6.33 -2.41 5.30
C ALA A 294 -6.35 -2.69 3.79
N ALA A 295 -6.28 -1.63 2.98
CA ALA A 295 -6.25 -1.72 1.51
C ALA A 295 -5.02 -2.47 0.96
N LEU A 296 -3.91 -2.49 1.71
CA LEU A 296 -2.69 -3.20 1.32
C LEU A 296 -2.62 -4.61 1.91
N ASN A 297 -3.21 -4.85 3.07
CA ASN A 297 -3.03 -6.07 3.84
C ASN A 297 -4.08 -7.15 3.53
N TYR A 298 -5.38 -6.84 3.61
CA TYR A 298 -6.43 -7.88 3.58
C TYR A 298 -6.71 -8.46 2.19
N GLY A 299 -6.09 -7.90 1.15
CA GLY A 299 -6.12 -8.41 -0.22
C GLY A 299 -4.99 -9.38 -0.55
N GLN A 300 -4.04 -9.62 0.36
CA GLN A 300 -2.85 -10.44 0.07
C GLN A 300 -3.23 -11.87 -0.34
N TYR A 301 -4.02 -12.59 0.46
CA TYR A 301 -4.48 -13.95 0.11
C TYR A 301 -5.59 -13.94 -0.95
N PRO A 302 -6.63 -13.09 -0.88
CA PRO A 302 -7.67 -13.07 -1.92
C PRO A 302 -7.14 -12.87 -3.35
N TYR A 303 -6.12 -12.02 -3.54
CA TYR A 303 -5.50 -11.82 -4.86
C TYR A 303 -4.26 -12.69 -5.09
N GLY A 304 -3.48 -12.99 -4.04
CA GLY A 304 -2.20 -13.69 -4.15
C GLY A 304 -2.23 -15.18 -3.88
N GLY A 305 -3.35 -15.72 -3.38
CA GLY A 305 -3.53 -17.16 -3.13
C GLY A 305 -3.48 -18.00 -4.42
N HIS A 306 -3.70 -17.37 -5.58
CA HIS A 306 -3.41 -17.97 -6.88
C HIS A 306 -2.09 -17.44 -7.44
N ILE A 307 -1.01 -18.17 -7.18
CA ILE A 307 0.38 -17.77 -7.47
C ILE A 307 0.61 -17.18 -8.87
N PRO A 308 0.06 -17.72 -9.98
CA PRO A 308 0.26 -17.14 -11.30
C PRO A 308 -0.16 -15.67 -11.45
N ILE A 309 -1.12 -15.19 -10.64
CA ILE A 309 -1.56 -13.79 -10.67
C ILE A 309 -0.56 -12.87 -9.97
N ARG A 310 0.05 -13.36 -8.89
CA ARG A 310 0.93 -12.57 -8.01
C ARG A 310 2.12 -13.39 -7.51
N PRO A 311 3.05 -13.79 -8.38
CA PRO A 311 4.21 -14.56 -7.97
C PRO A 311 5.13 -13.70 -7.08
N PRO A 312 5.58 -14.18 -5.90
CA PRO A 312 6.54 -13.44 -5.07
C PRO A 312 7.97 -13.45 -5.65
N LEU A 313 8.27 -14.42 -6.52
CA LEU A 313 9.51 -14.51 -7.29
C LEU A 313 9.29 -15.19 -8.64
N MET A 314 10.25 -14.97 -9.54
CA MET A 314 10.42 -15.73 -10.77
C MET A 314 11.75 -16.49 -10.72
N ARG A 315 11.81 -17.67 -11.33
CA ARG A 315 12.98 -18.57 -11.35
C ARG A 315 13.73 -18.58 -12.67
N LYS A 316 13.10 -18.06 -13.74
CA LYS A 316 13.67 -17.98 -15.08
C LYS A 316 13.45 -16.59 -15.66
N LEU A 317 14.34 -16.21 -16.57
CA LEU A 317 14.17 -15.04 -17.44
C LEU A 317 13.25 -15.40 -18.62
N VAL A 318 12.88 -14.41 -19.44
CA VAL A 318 12.18 -14.66 -20.70
C VAL A 318 13.19 -15.26 -21.69
N PRO A 319 12.90 -16.42 -22.32
CA PRO A 319 13.84 -17.06 -23.24
C PRO A 319 13.98 -16.23 -24.52
N LYS A 320 15.22 -16.09 -25.00
CA LYS A 320 15.54 -15.43 -26.27
C LYS A 320 15.77 -16.49 -27.35
N GLU A 321 15.57 -16.17 -28.63
CA GLU A 321 15.67 -17.16 -29.73
C GLU A 321 17.02 -17.87 -29.82
N ASP A 322 18.09 -17.21 -29.35
CA ASP A 322 19.46 -17.73 -29.28
C ASP A 322 19.76 -18.55 -28.01
N ASP A 323 18.82 -18.63 -27.06
CA ASP A 323 18.94 -19.41 -25.83
C ASP A 323 18.55 -20.89 -26.05
N PRO A 324 19.34 -21.87 -25.60
CA PRO A 324 18.95 -23.29 -25.58
C PRO A 324 17.58 -23.58 -24.94
N GLU A 325 17.14 -22.77 -23.98
CA GLU A 325 15.83 -22.89 -23.35
C GLU A 325 14.67 -22.48 -24.28
N TYR A 326 14.92 -21.73 -25.36
CA TYR A 326 13.87 -21.29 -26.30
C TYR A 326 13.19 -22.45 -27.00
N ALA A 327 13.96 -23.47 -27.40
CA ALA A 327 13.39 -24.68 -27.99
C ALA A 327 12.43 -25.39 -27.02
N LYS A 328 12.72 -25.38 -25.72
CA LYS A 328 11.83 -25.94 -24.69
C LYS A 328 10.58 -25.10 -24.50
N PHE A 329 10.72 -23.77 -24.54
CA PHE A 329 9.60 -22.83 -24.50
C PHE A 329 8.66 -23.00 -25.71
N VAL A 330 9.19 -23.09 -26.92
CA VAL A 330 8.36 -23.27 -28.13
C VAL A 330 7.66 -24.63 -28.13
N ALA A 331 8.31 -25.68 -27.64
CA ALA A 331 7.72 -27.02 -27.58
C ALA A 331 6.60 -27.15 -26.54
N ASP A 332 6.73 -26.48 -25.39
CA ASP A 332 5.75 -26.54 -24.29
C ASP A 332 5.79 -25.24 -23.45
N PRO A 333 5.13 -24.16 -23.92
CA PRO A 333 5.22 -22.85 -23.28
C PRO A 333 4.50 -22.78 -21.94
N GLU A 334 3.46 -23.60 -21.74
CA GLU A 334 2.76 -23.71 -20.46
C GLU A 334 3.67 -24.29 -19.39
N LYS A 335 4.33 -25.42 -19.69
CA LYS A 335 5.31 -26.01 -18.78
C LYS A 335 6.49 -25.08 -18.52
N TYR A 336 6.93 -24.34 -19.53
CA TYR A 336 7.97 -23.32 -19.35
C TYR A 336 7.51 -22.25 -18.36
N PHE A 337 6.31 -21.69 -18.55
CA PHE A 337 5.72 -20.69 -17.66
C PHE A 337 5.63 -21.20 -16.21
N LEU A 338 5.08 -22.39 -15.98
CA LEU A 338 5.01 -23.00 -14.65
C LEU A 338 6.40 -23.27 -14.04
N SER A 339 7.40 -23.59 -14.87
CA SER A 339 8.79 -23.76 -14.41
C SER A 339 9.47 -22.44 -14.04
N ALA A 340 8.98 -21.31 -14.58
CA ALA A 340 9.45 -19.97 -14.24
C ALA A 340 8.80 -19.41 -12.98
N LEU A 341 7.60 -19.86 -12.60
CA LEU A 341 6.94 -19.51 -11.32
C LEU A 341 7.63 -20.19 -10.12
N PRO A 342 7.40 -19.75 -8.86
CA PRO A 342 7.99 -20.37 -7.67
C PRO A 342 7.77 -21.88 -7.59
N SER A 343 8.67 -22.59 -6.90
CA SER A 343 8.48 -24.01 -6.63
C SER A 343 7.22 -24.28 -5.80
N ARG A 344 6.76 -25.53 -5.77
CA ARG A 344 5.61 -25.91 -4.94
C ARG A 344 5.82 -25.58 -3.46
N PHE A 345 7.04 -25.80 -2.94
CA PHE A 345 7.36 -25.50 -1.55
C PHE A 345 7.31 -23.98 -1.26
N GLN A 346 7.96 -23.16 -2.10
CA GLN A 346 7.90 -21.69 -2.00
C GLN A 346 6.47 -21.18 -2.11
N SER A 347 5.69 -21.73 -3.05
CA SER A 347 4.28 -21.37 -3.25
C SER A 347 3.43 -21.67 -2.01
N THR A 348 3.55 -22.89 -1.45
CA THR A 348 2.79 -23.27 -0.25
C THR A 348 3.17 -22.42 0.95
N ARG A 349 4.46 -22.10 1.12
CA ARG A 349 4.93 -21.25 2.23
C ARG A 349 4.41 -19.81 2.10
N PHE A 350 4.51 -19.23 0.91
CA PHE A 350 3.97 -17.90 0.62
C PHE A 350 2.46 -17.83 0.85
N MET A 351 1.69 -18.81 0.34
CA MET A 351 0.24 -18.88 0.55
C MET A 351 -0.13 -18.97 2.03
N ALA A 352 0.56 -19.82 2.81
CA ALA A 352 0.29 -19.96 4.23
C ALA A 352 0.54 -18.64 4.99
N VAL A 353 1.60 -17.92 4.64
CA VAL A 353 1.92 -16.63 5.27
C VAL A 353 0.85 -15.60 4.95
N ILE A 354 0.53 -15.39 3.67
CA ILE A 354 -0.43 -14.35 3.29
C ILE A 354 -1.86 -14.69 3.75
N ASP A 355 -2.21 -15.97 3.95
CA ASP A 355 -3.48 -16.41 4.56
C ASP A 355 -3.59 -15.91 6.00
N ILE A 356 -2.53 -16.11 6.80
CA ILE A 356 -2.44 -15.60 8.17
C ILE A 356 -2.53 -14.08 8.18
N LEU A 357 -1.76 -13.40 7.32
CA LEU A 357 -1.74 -11.94 7.28
C LEU A 357 -3.06 -11.31 6.79
N SER A 358 -3.84 -12.05 5.99
CA SER A 358 -5.15 -11.59 5.50
C SER A 358 -6.30 -11.93 6.46
N THR A 359 -6.02 -12.52 7.62
CA THR A 359 -7.04 -12.99 8.55
C THR A 359 -7.38 -11.94 9.60
N HIS A 360 -8.65 -11.56 9.71
CA HIS A 360 -9.14 -10.78 10.83
C HIS A 360 -9.27 -11.64 12.09
N SER A 361 -8.73 -11.16 13.22
CA SER A 361 -8.90 -11.79 14.53
C SER A 361 -10.36 -11.71 15.01
N ILE A 362 -10.74 -12.61 15.91
CA ILE A 362 -12.05 -12.60 16.57
C ILE A 362 -12.21 -11.36 17.47
N ASP A 363 -11.11 -10.86 18.04
CA ASP A 363 -11.10 -9.71 18.95
C ASP A 363 -10.84 -8.36 18.26
N GLU A 364 -10.85 -8.33 16.93
CA GLU A 364 -10.55 -7.13 16.13
C GLU A 364 -11.48 -5.96 16.43
N GLU A 365 -10.98 -4.74 16.25
CA GLU A 365 -11.73 -3.49 16.41
C GLU A 365 -11.65 -2.67 15.13
N TYR A 366 -12.81 -2.43 14.51
CA TYR A 366 -12.91 -1.78 13.21
C TYR A 366 -13.03 -0.25 13.34
N LEU A 367 -12.70 0.44 12.25
CA LEU A 367 -12.79 1.88 12.15
C LEU A 367 -14.25 2.34 12.34
N GLY A 368 -14.44 3.28 13.25
CA GLY A 368 -15.78 3.73 13.68
C GLY A 368 -16.36 2.88 14.81
N GLU A 369 -15.64 1.87 15.30
CA GLU A 369 -15.98 1.13 16.51
C GLU A 369 -15.01 1.48 17.65
N ARG A 370 -15.56 1.59 18.86
CA ARG A 370 -14.78 1.77 20.09
C ARG A 370 -15.52 1.13 21.24
N LYS A 371 -14.89 0.12 21.86
CA LYS A 371 -15.51 -0.63 22.98
C LYS A 371 -15.62 0.20 24.25
N ASP A 372 -14.62 1.04 24.53
CA ASP A 372 -14.59 1.90 25.71
C ASP A 372 -14.63 3.39 25.33
N LEU A 373 -15.80 4.00 25.56
CA LEU A 373 -16.03 5.44 25.41
C LEU A 373 -15.95 6.19 26.74
N SER A 374 -15.68 5.50 27.86
CA SER A 374 -15.61 6.12 29.19
C SER A 374 -14.51 7.19 29.27
N THR A 375 -13.47 7.06 28.43
CA THR A 375 -12.36 8.02 28.33
C THR A 375 -12.81 9.43 27.91
N TRP A 376 -13.99 9.54 27.28
CA TRP A 376 -14.63 10.78 26.84
C TRP A 376 -15.98 11.03 27.55
N SER A 377 -16.27 10.33 28.65
CA SER A 377 -17.56 10.43 29.35
C SER A 377 -17.92 11.85 29.83
N GLY A 378 -16.93 12.71 30.04
CA GLY A 378 -17.13 14.13 30.38
C GLY A 378 -17.27 15.08 29.17
N ASP A 379 -16.99 14.60 27.95
CA ASP A 379 -16.87 15.42 26.75
C ASP A 379 -17.99 15.07 25.74
N SER A 380 -19.21 15.57 25.98
CA SER A 380 -20.39 15.20 25.18
C SER A 380 -20.25 15.53 23.69
N GLU A 381 -19.59 16.63 23.35
CA GLU A 381 -19.33 17.03 21.96
C GLU A 381 -18.43 16.02 21.23
N ILE A 382 -17.44 15.47 21.93
CA ILE A 382 -16.53 14.45 21.40
C ILE A 382 -17.23 13.12 21.21
N LEU A 383 -18.07 12.72 22.17
CA LEU A 383 -18.91 11.52 22.03
C LEU A 383 -19.85 11.65 20.83
N GLU A 384 -20.50 12.81 20.67
CA GLU A 384 -21.38 13.05 19.52
C GLU A 384 -20.61 13.04 18.19
N ALA A 385 -19.43 13.66 18.14
CA ALA A 385 -18.56 13.63 16.96
C ALA A 385 -18.16 12.19 16.59
N PHE A 386 -17.81 11.36 17.58
CA PHE A 386 -17.50 9.95 17.34
C PHE A 386 -18.74 9.18 16.87
N TYR A 387 -19.92 9.41 17.45
CA TYR A 387 -21.16 8.76 16.97
C TYR A 387 -21.49 9.14 15.54
N ARG A 388 -21.31 10.41 15.14
CA ARG A 388 -21.46 10.85 13.75
C ARG A 388 -20.48 10.11 12.85
N PHE A 389 -19.21 9.99 13.26
CA PHE A 389 -18.20 9.22 12.52
C PHE A 389 -18.56 7.73 12.38
N SER A 390 -19.02 7.08 13.45
CA SER A 390 -19.49 5.68 13.41
C SER A 390 -20.66 5.48 12.45
N MET A 391 -21.60 6.43 12.43
CA MET A 391 -22.73 6.41 11.50
C MET A 391 -22.27 6.65 10.05
N GLU A 392 -21.29 7.52 9.86
CA GLU A 392 -20.71 7.78 8.55
C GLU A 392 -19.96 6.55 8.00
N MET A 393 -19.23 5.80 8.82
CA MET A 393 -18.61 4.52 8.38
C MET A 393 -19.67 3.53 7.87
N LYS A 394 -20.82 3.43 8.55
CA LYS A 394 -21.95 2.58 8.08
C LYS A 394 -22.55 3.10 6.77
N ARG A 395 -22.64 4.42 6.60
CA ARG A 395 -23.13 5.03 5.35
C ARG A 395 -22.17 4.76 4.19
N ILE A 396 -20.86 4.90 4.43
CA ILE A 396 -19.80 4.63 3.46
C ILE A 396 -19.82 3.17 3.02
N GLU A 397 -20.00 2.22 3.95
CA GLU A 397 -20.19 0.81 3.60
C GLU A 397 -21.30 0.62 2.57
N LYS A 398 -22.48 1.22 2.81
CA LYS A 398 -23.62 1.10 1.90
C LYS A 398 -23.37 1.76 0.55
N GLU A 399 -22.63 2.87 0.53
CA GLU A 399 -22.22 3.51 -0.71
C GLU A 399 -21.24 2.62 -1.51
N ILE A 400 -20.27 1.98 -0.86
CA ILE A 400 -19.34 1.05 -1.52
C ILE A 400 -20.07 -0.19 -2.05
N GLU A 401 -20.96 -0.78 -1.25
CA GLU A 401 -21.81 -1.91 -1.67
C GLU A 401 -22.65 -1.55 -2.90
N LYS A 402 -23.24 -0.34 -2.91
CA LYS A 402 -24.00 0.18 -4.05
C LYS A 402 -23.12 0.35 -5.29
N ARG A 403 -21.92 0.92 -5.15
CA ARG A 403 -20.96 1.06 -6.27
C ARG A 403 -20.54 -0.30 -6.82
N ASN A 404 -20.34 -1.29 -5.95
CA ASN A 404 -19.93 -2.64 -6.34
C ASN A 404 -20.97 -3.41 -7.16
N VAL A 405 -22.23 -2.99 -7.17
CA VAL A 405 -23.29 -3.60 -7.99
C VAL A 405 -23.71 -2.73 -9.18
N ASP A 406 -23.10 -1.54 -9.37
CA ASP A 406 -23.40 -0.66 -10.49
C ASP A 406 -22.70 -1.15 -11.77
N PRO A 407 -23.44 -1.60 -12.81
CA PRO A 407 -22.85 -2.11 -14.04
C PRO A 407 -22.08 -1.07 -14.85
N ASN A 408 -22.21 0.22 -14.53
CA ASN A 408 -21.45 1.27 -15.17
C ASN A 408 -20.03 1.42 -14.59
N LEU A 409 -19.78 0.90 -13.38
CA LEU A 409 -18.49 0.96 -12.69
C LEU A 409 -17.66 -0.32 -12.96
N ARG A 410 -17.05 -0.35 -14.14
CA ARG A 410 -16.40 -1.54 -14.73
C ARG A 410 -15.07 -1.94 -14.10
N ASN A 411 -14.43 -1.07 -13.32
CA ASN A 411 -13.15 -1.37 -12.67
C ASN A 411 -13.34 -2.01 -11.29
N ARG A 412 -14.59 -2.18 -10.83
CA ARG A 412 -14.89 -2.66 -9.47
C ARG A 412 -15.07 -4.17 -9.36
N HIS A 413 -15.58 -4.81 -10.41
CA HIS A 413 -15.77 -6.26 -10.48
C HIS A 413 -15.87 -6.71 -11.95
N GLY A 414 -15.73 -8.01 -12.20
CA GLY A 414 -15.82 -8.53 -13.57
C GLY A 414 -15.76 -10.05 -13.63
N ALA A 415 -15.80 -10.60 -14.84
CA ALA A 415 -15.63 -12.03 -15.05
C ALA A 415 -14.26 -12.47 -14.51
N GLY A 416 -14.26 -13.28 -13.44
CA GLY A 416 -13.04 -13.74 -12.77
C GLY A 416 -12.43 -12.73 -11.78
N THR A 417 -13.13 -11.65 -11.41
CA THR A 417 -12.66 -10.68 -10.41
C THR A 417 -13.81 -10.34 -9.45
N THR A 418 -13.58 -10.55 -8.16
CA THR A 418 -14.54 -10.20 -7.09
C THR A 418 -14.69 -8.69 -6.96
N ALA A 419 -15.78 -8.25 -6.33
CA ALA A 419 -15.99 -6.86 -6.01
C ALA A 419 -14.86 -6.28 -5.15
N TYR A 420 -14.54 -5.00 -5.35
CA TYR A 420 -13.58 -4.28 -4.54
C TYR A 420 -14.20 -3.96 -3.17
N GLU A 421 -13.87 -4.76 -2.16
CA GLU A 421 -14.43 -4.65 -0.80
C GLU A 421 -13.39 -4.28 0.28
N LEU A 422 -12.12 -4.07 -0.10
CA LEU A 422 -11.01 -3.82 0.84
C LEU A 422 -11.19 -2.59 1.72
N LEU A 423 -12.02 -1.64 1.30
CA LEU A 423 -12.33 -0.42 2.04
C LEU A 423 -13.77 -0.41 2.58
N ILE A 424 -14.47 -1.55 2.58
CA ILE A 424 -15.69 -1.66 3.38
C ILE A 424 -15.29 -1.67 4.87
N PRO A 425 -15.79 -0.75 5.71
CA PRO A 425 -15.35 -0.61 7.10
C PRO A 425 -15.55 -1.86 7.97
N SER A 426 -16.67 -2.56 7.86
CA SER A 426 -16.97 -3.71 8.72
C SER A 426 -16.53 -5.05 8.13
N SER A 427 -16.22 -6.01 9.01
CA SER A 427 -15.96 -7.40 8.63
C SER A 427 -16.26 -8.39 9.77
N ARG A 428 -16.30 -9.66 9.41
CA ARG A 428 -16.27 -10.80 10.35
C ARG A 428 -14.83 -11.29 10.52
N HIS A 429 -14.58 -12.15 11.51
CA HIS A 429 -13.30 -12.83 11.63
C HIS A 429 -12.98 -13.72 10.41
N GLY A 430 -11.70 -14.00 10.16
CA GLY A 430 -11.25 -14.83 9.03
C GLY A 430 -10.74 -14.02 7.84
N VAL A 431 -10.44 -14.70 6.73
CA VAL A 431 -10.06 -14.09 5.45
C VAL A 431 -11.32 -13.67 4.69
N THR A 432 -11.59 -12.37 4.63
CA THR A 432 -12.85 -11.82 4.10
C THR A 432 -12.67 -10.88 2.92
N CYS A 433 -11.44 -10.38 2.67
CA CYS A 433 -11.16 -9.33 1.67
C CYS A 433 -11.90 -8.01 1.92
N ARG A 434 -12.32 -7.74 3.16
CA ARG A 434 -13.01 -6.52 3.60
C ARG A 434 -12.78 -6.26 5.07
N GLY A 435 -13.10 -5.06 5.55
CA GLY A 435 -12.90 -4.66 6.93
C GLY A 435 -11.72 -3.73 7.07
N VAL A 436 -11.94 -2.60 7.75
CA VAL A 436 -10.92 -1.61 8.02
C VAL A 436 -10.69 -1.58 9.53
N PRO A 437 -9.66 -2.24 10.08
CA PRO A 437 -9.30 -2.13 11.48
C PRO A 437 -8.91 -0.71 11.87
N ASN A 438 -8.93 -0.40 13.16
CA ASN A 438 -8.40 0.86 13.67
C ASN A 438 -6.88 0.98 13.49
N SER A 439 -6.14 -0.12 13.43
CA SER A 439 -4.67 -0.10 13.52
C SER A 439 -4.01 -1.20 12.67
N ILE A 440 -2.68 -1.19 12.67
CA ILE A 440 -1.84 -2.22 12.03
C ILE A 440 -1.75 -3.39 13.01
N THR A 441 -2.69 -4.33 12.93
CA THR A 441 -2.89 -5.40 13.92
C THR A 441 -2.34 -6.77 13.53
N ILE A 442 -2.03 -6.94 12.25
CA ILE A 442 -1.47 -8.12 11.59
C ILE A 442 -0.62 -7.64 10.43
#